data_AF-A0A6J4L9I8-F1
#
_entry.id   AF-A0A6J4L9I8-F1
#
_cell.length_a   1.000
_cell.length_b   1.000
_cell.length_c   1.000
_cell.angle_alpha   90.00
_cell.angle_beta   90.00
_cell.angle_gamma   90.00
#
_symmetry.space_group_name_H-M   'P 1'
#
loop_
_entity.id
_entity.type
_entity.pdbx_description
1 polymer ?
#
loop_
_entity_poly.entity_id
_entity_poly.type
_entity_poly.pdbx_seq_one_letter_code
_entity_poly.pdbx_strand_id
1 'polypeptide(L)'
;MTDLLLVMLLGLLGSFGHCVGMCGPLTAAFALSQQSSSWQQRLLFHGLLNLGRIVSYALVGAGIGALGSVLVAGGQLAGIDSGLRQGLSIVTGLVLIWMGLTQINPKLLPGLPLLHPILQGGFHERLSGGMMQLSSHAHWWTPALLGMTWGLIPCGFLYTAQIKAAETGNLWRGTATMLAFGLGTVPSMLGVGLSTSLLSRDRRSQLFRMGGWVTLAIGILTLLRTDAMVDYTGHAAVLCLMLALLARPVSHFWQFPLRYRRVFGVGAYILSLAHIGHMLAHTFEWDLQSLPFLPIEQQVGIWAGILAIGLMTPVALTSFDWMVKALGQHWRHIHLLSVPALILCVAHTVLVGSHYLGTTEWTTANKALSGCLLIVTAGILLIRLPWFWSLPGLKPFYTSPIRTKDFRTKD
;
A
#
# COMPACT_ATOMS: atom_id res chain seq x y z
N MET A 1 -20.38 18.59 12.76
CA MET A 1 -19.17 19.43 12.53
C MET A 1 -17.88 18.60 12.58
N THR A 2 -17.81 17.59 13.45
CA THR A 2 -16.70 16.61 13.53
C THR A 2 -16.43 15.87 12.22
N ASP A 3 -17.46 15.46 11.49
CA ASP A 3 -17.28 14.72 10.21
C ASP A 3 -16.57 15.53 9.13
N LEU A 4 -16.90 16.82 8.98
CA LEU A 4 -16.24 17.71 8.01
C LEU A 4 -14.76 17.91 8.36
N LEU A 5 -14.43 17.99 9.65
CA LEU A 5 -13.05 18.10 10.12
C LEU A 5 -12.28 16.81 9.82
N LEU A 6 -12.86 15.64 10.06
CA LEU A 6 -12.25 14.35 9.72
C LEU A 6 -12.01 14.21 8.22
N VAL A 7 -12.96 14.63 7.39
CA VAL A 7 -12.84 14.60 5.93
C VAL A 7 -11.79 15.62 5.44
N MET A 8 -11.69 16.78 6.08
CA MET A 8 -10.64 17.76 5.81
C MET A 8 -9.25 17.22 6.19
N LEU A 9 -9.10 16.56 7.34
CA LEU A 9 -7.87 15.88 7.75
C LEU A 9 -7.51 14.73 6.79
N LEU A 10 -8.50 13.96 6.35
CA LEU A 10 -8.33 12.95 5.31
C LEU A 10 -7.78 13.56 4.02
N GLY A 11 -8.30 14.71 3.59
CA GLY A 11 -7.78 15.48 2.46
C GLY A 11 -6.33 15.92 2.67
N LEU A 12 -6.01 16.47 3.84
CA LEU A 12 -4.66 16.94 4.17
C LEU A 12 -3.63 15.81 4.15
N LEU A 13 -3.89 14.75 4.92
CA LEU A 13 -2.99 13.61 5.10
C LEU A 13 -2.90 12.74 3.84
N GLY A 14 -4.03 12.47 3.19
CA GLY A 14 -4.08 11.69 1.95
C GLY A 14 -3.36 12.37 0.79
N SER A 15 -3.43 13.71 0.73
CA SER A 15 -2.80 14.48 -0.35
C SER A 15 -1.28 14.56 -0.23
N PHE A 16 -0.71 14.54 0.99
CA PHE A 16 0.74 14.65 1.21
C PHE A 16 1.56 13.49 0.63
N GLY A 17 0.99 12.29 0.54
CA GLY A 17 1.66 11.12 -0.02
C GLY A 17 1.34 10.87 -1.49
N HIS A 18 0.05 10.77 -1.80
CA HIS A 18 -0.43 10.31 -3.10
C HIS A 18 -0.45 11.43 -4.14
N CYS A 19 -1.06 12.57 -3.83
CA CYS A 19 -1.10 13.69 -4.76
C CYS A 19 0.30 14.26 -5.00
N VAL A 20 1.22 14.15 -4.05
CA VAL A 20 2.64 14.55 -4.22
C VAL A 20 3.37 13.63 -5.20
N GLY A 21 3.15 12.32 -5.12
CA GLY A 21 3.71 11.35 -6.07
C GLY A 21 3.12 11.49 -7.48
N MET A 22 1.80 11.65 -7.58
CA MET A 22 1.08 11.63 -8.86
C MET A 22 0.97 13.00 -9.54
N CYS A 23 0.56 14.03 -8.80
CA CYS A 23 0.36 15.38 -9.35
C CYS A 23 1.64 16.21 -9.30
N GLY A 24 2.57 15.89 -8.38
CA GLY A 24 3.84 16.62 -8.19
C GLY A 24 4.76 16.69 -9.42
N PRO A 25 4.98 15.61 -10.19
CA PRO A 25 5.79 15.64 -11.40
C PRO A 25 5.24 16.59 -12.47
N LEU A 26 3.92 16.65 -12.65
CA LEU A 26 3.25 17.52 -13.61
C LEU A 26 3.31 18.97 -13.18
N THR A 27 2.94 19.28 -11.93
CA THR A 27 3.04 20.66 -11.41
C THR A 27 4.46 21.18 -11.54
N ALA A 28 5.44 20.32 -11.31
CA ALA A 28 6.83 20.71 -11.35
C ALA A 28 7.45 20.66 -12.76
N ALA A 29 6.82 20.00 -13.75
CA ALA A 29 7.16 20.11 -15.18
C ALA A 29 6.65 21.44 -15.76
N PHE A 30 5.42 21.82 -15.40
CA PHE A 30 4.87 23.13 -15.76
C PHE A 30 5.61 24.30 -15.11
N ALA A 31 5.96 24.19 -13.83
CA ALA A 31 6.78 25.20 -13.13
C ALA A 31 8.17 25.39 -13.78
N LEU A 32 8.76 24.31 -14.33
CA LEU A 32 10.03 24.38 -15.06
C LEU A 32 9.86 25.01 -16.45
N SER A 33 8.74 24.76 -17.13
CA SER A 33 8.47 25.33 -18.46
C SER A 33 8.26 26.85 -18.44
N GLN A 34 7.83 27.43 -17.31
CA GLN A 34 7.63 28.87 -17.13
C GLN A 34 8.83 29.54 -16.44
N GLN A 35 10.04 29.28 -16.94
CA GLN A 35 11.33 29.57 -16.31
C GLN A 35 11.62 31.06 -16.00
N SER A 36 10.76 32.01 -16.42
CA SER A 36 10.88 33.46 -16.18
C SER A 36 9.82 34.07 -15.24
N SER A 37 8.94 33.26 -14.62
CA SER A 37 7.77 33.77 -13.88
C SER A 37 8.05 34.16 -12.41
N SER A 38 7.51 35.30 -11.99
CA SER A 38 7.62 35.84 -10.62
C SER A 38 6.95 34.92 -9.59
N TRP A 39 7.33 35.02 -8.31
CA TRP A 39 6.73 34.23 -7.21
C TRP A 39 5.19 34.35 -7.17
N GLN A 40 4.66 35.52 -7.53
CA GLN A 40 3.22 35.79 -7.59
C GLN A 40 2.53 34.99 -8.70
N GLN A 41 3.15 34.86 -9.87
CA GLN A 41 2.61 34.09 -10.99
C GLN A 41 2.58 32.58 -10.69
N ARG A 42 3.56 32.09 -9.92
CA ARG A 42 3.58 30.69 -9.45
C ARG A 42 2.47 30.41 -8.44
N LEU A 43 2.28 31.31 -7.47
CA LEU A 43 1.16 31.21 -6.53
C LEU A 43 -0.19 31.26 -7.25
N LEU A 44 -0.32 32.14 -8.25
CA LEU A 44 -1.54 32.25 -9.06
C LEU A 44 -1.82 30.96 -9.85
N PHE A 45 -0.79 30.37 -10.47
CA PHE A 45 -0.91 29.10 -11.19
C PHE A 45 -1.39 27.96 -10.27
N HIS A 46 -0.73 27.77 -9.13
CA HIS A 46 -1.11 26.72 -8.19
C HIS A 46 -2.45 27.00 -7.49
N GLY A 47 -2.78 28.27 -7.27
CA GLY A 47 -4.09 28.70 -6.75
C GLY A 47 -5.22 28.33 -7.71
N LEU A 48 -5.09 28.68 -8.99
CA LEU A 48 -6.06 28.36 -10.03
C LEU A 48 -6.20 26.84 -10.23
N LEU A 49 -5.11 26.09 -10.19
CA LEU A 49 -5.11 24.63 -10.25
C LEU A 49 -5.93 24.00 -9.11
N ASN A 50 -5.68 24.43 -7.87
CA ASN A 50 -6.42 23.91 -6.72
C ASN A 50 -7.88 24.38 -6.72
N LEU A 51 -8.17 25.59 -7.18
CA LEU A 51 -9.53 26.09 -7.35
C LEU A 51 -10.31 25.22 -8.34
N GLY A 52 -9.72 24.86 -9.48
CA GLY A 52 -10.32 23.91 -10.42
C GLY A 52 -10.64 22.55 -9.79
N ARG A 53 -9.72 22.02 -8.96
CA ARG A 53 -9.94 20.75 -8.24
C ARG A 53 -11.09 20.84 -7.23
N ILE A 54 -11.12 21.91 -6.44
CA ILE A 54 -12.19 22.14 -5.44
C ILE A 54 -13.54 22.22 -6.14
N VAL A 55 -13.63 22.93 -7.27
CA VAL A 55 -14.87 23.02 -8.06
C VAL A 55 -15.29 21.64 -8.56
N SER A 56 -14.39 20.85 -9.13
CA SER A 56 -14.71 19.48 -9.55
C SER A 56 -15.19 18.61 -8.38
N TYR A 57 -14.52 18.67 -7.22
CA TYR A 57 -14.92 17.92 -6.03
C TYR A 57 -16.30 18.34 -5.53
N ALA A 58 -16.59 19.65 -5.50
CA ALA A 58 -17.89 20.18 -5.10
C ALA A 58 -19.00 19.72 -6.05
N LEU A 59 -18.77 19.76 -7.37
CA LEU A 59 -19.73 19.30 -8.37
C LEU A 59 -20.02 17.79 -8.25
N VAL A 60 -18.97 16.99 -8.06
CA VAL A 60 -19.10 15.55 -7.83
C VAL A 60 -19.85 15.28 -6.52
N GLY A 61 -19.55 16.02 -5.45
CA GLY A 61 -20.24 15.92 -4.16
C GLY A 61 -21.71 16.31 -4.22
N ALA A 62 -22.05 17.35 -5.01
CA ALA A 62 -23.43 17.74 -5.27
C ALA A 62 -24.19 16.63 -5.99
N GLY A 63 -23.60 16.08 -7.06
CA GLY A 63 -24.20 15.00 -7.85
C GLY A 63 -24.40 13.73 -7.03
N ILE A 64 -23.35 13.23 -6.37
CA ILE A 64 -23.41 11.99 -5.59
C ILE A 64 -24.24 12.16 -4.31
N GLY A 65 -24.19 13.32 -3.65
CA GLY A 65 -25.05 13.61 -2.50
C GLY A 65 -26.53 13.71 -2.87
N ALA A 66 -26.85 14.25 -4.03
CA ALA A 66 -28.21 14.26 -4.57
C ALA A 66 -28.68 12.86 -4.96
N LEU A 67 -27.85 12.08 -5.65
CA LEU A 67 -28.16 10.68 -5.97
C LEU A 67 -28.34 9.82 -4.71
N GLY A 68 -27.52 10.07 -3.67
CA GLY A 68 -27.65 9.44 -2.36
C GLY A 68 -29.02 9.71 -1.74
N SER A 69 -29.59 10.91 -1.90
CA SER A 69 -30.93 11.24 -1.39
C SER A 69 -32.04 10.36 -2.00
N VAL A 70 -31.92 10.06 -3.30
CA VAL A 70 -32.87 9.23 -4.06
C VAL A 70 -32.70 7.75 -3.68
N LEU A 71 -31.46 7.30 -3.51
CA LEU A 71 -31.15 5.93 -3.11
C LEU A 71 -31.56 5.63 -1.65
N VAL A 72 -31.40 6.60 -0.73
CA VAL A 72 -31.84 6.50 0.68
C VAL A 72 -33.36 6.48 0.75
N ALA A 73 -34.05 7.32 -0.03
CA ALA A 73 -35.50 7.32 -0.10
C ALA A 73 -36.09 6.05 -0.76
N GLY A 74 -35.34 5.41 -1.65
CA GLY A 74 -35.76 4.19 -2.36
C GLY A 74 -35.49 2.87 -1.62
N GLY A 75 -34.88 2.88 -0.44
CA GLY A 75 -34.62 1.66 0.37
C GLY A 75 -33.61 0.66 -0.22
N GLN A 76 -32.99 0.96 -1.37
CA GLN A 76 -32.10 0.04 -2.10
C GLN A 76 -30.63 0.06 -1.66
N LEU A 77 -30.24 0.97 -0.75
CA LEU A 77 -28.86 1.09 -0.28
C LEU A 77 -28.37 -0.11 0.54
N ALA A 78 -29.26 -0.94 1.08
CA ALA A 78 -28.84 -2.03 1.97
C ALA A 78 -28.25 -3.25 1.22
N GLY A 79 -28.41 -3.38 -0.11
CA GLY A 79 -28.10 -4.63 -0.83
C GLY A 79 -27.15 -4.55 -2.02
N ILE A 80 -27.08 -3.40 -2.72
CA ILE A 80 -26.27 -3.24 -3.95
C ILE A 80 -24.87 -2.65 -3.63
N ASP A 81 -24.68 -2.15 -2.41
CA ASP A 81 -23.50 -1.37 -2.00
C ASP A 81 -22.21 -2.18 -1.89
N SER A 82 -22.25 -3.46 -1.50
CA SER A 82 -21.01 -4.21 -1.21
C SER A 82 -20.23 -4.57 -2.47
N GLY A 83 -20.89 -5.10 -3.50
CA GLY A 83 -20.22 -5.64 -4.69
C GLY A 83 -19.61 -4.58 -5.62
N LEU A 84 -20.34 -3.50 -5.88
CA LEU A 84 -19.86 -2.40 -6.72
C LEU A 84 -18.73 -1.63 -6.01
N ARG A 85 -18.90 -1.35 -4.72
CA ARG A 85 -17.89 -0.68 -3.87
C ARG A 85 -16.62 -1.51 -3.75
N GLN A 86 -16.76 -2.82 -3.56
CA GLN A 86 -15.67 -3.78 -3.57
C GLN A 86 -14.94 -3.79 -4.92
N GLY A 87 -15.67 -3.88 -6.03
CA GLY A 87 -15.07 -3.84 -7.38
C GLY A 87 -14.28 -2.56 -7.63
N LEU A 88 -14.84 -1.39 -7.31
CA LEU A 88 -14.18 -0.10 -7.43
C LEU A 88 -12.97 0.04 -6.49
N SER A 89 -13.05 -0.46 -5.26
CA SER A 89 -11.92 -0.47 -4.31
C SER A 89 -10.77 -1.34 -4.81
N ILE A 90 -11.07 -2.53 -5.34
CA ILE A 90 -10.09 -3.46 -5.90
C ILE A 90 -9.40 -2.82 -7.12
N VAL A 91 -10.17 -2.27 -8.06
CA VAL A 91 -9.62 -1.60 -9.24
C VAL A 91 -8.74 -0.42 -8.82
N THR A 92 -9.22 0.42 -7.88
CA THR A 92 -8.47 1.58 -7.38
C THR A 92 -7.17 1.15 -6.68
N GLY A 93 -7.22 0.15 -5.81
CA GLY A 93 -6.05 -0.37 -5.11
C GLY A 93 -5.01 -0.96 -6.08
N LEU A 94 -5.43 -1.72 -7.09
CA LEU A 94 -4.54 -2.25 -8.14
C LEU A 94 -3.89 -1.14 -8.96
N VAL A 95 -4.66 -0.13 -9.36
CA VAL A 95 -4.13 1.03 -10.09
C VAL A 95 -3.12 1.81 -9.24
N LEU A 96 -3.41 2.04 -7.95
CA LEU A 96 -2.48 2.70 -7.04
C LEU A 96 -1.19 1.90 -6.82
N ILE A 97 -1.27 0.57 -6.72
CA ILE A 97 -0.09 -0.30 -6.64
C ILE A 97 0.73 -0.20 -7.93
N TRP A 98 0.09 -0.29 -9.09
CA TRP A 98 0.73 -0.13 -10.40
C TRP A 98 1.46 1.22 -10.51
N MET A 99 0.77 2.32 -10.19
CA MET A 99 1.34 3.66 -10.21
C MET A 99 2.46 3.84 -9.17
N GLY A 100 2.32 3.28 -7.97
CA GLY A 100 3.38 3.30 -6.95
C GLY A 100 4.65 2.57 -7.41
N LEU A 101 4.50 1.38 -7.98
CA LEU A 101 5.61 0.58 -8.50
C LEU A 101 6.36 1.27 -9.64
N THR A 102 5.64 1.85 -10.61
CA THR A 102 6.23 2.63 -11.72
C THR A 102 7.00 3.86 -11.22
N GLN A 103 6.52 4.53 -10.17
CA GLN A 103 7.21 5.69 -9.56
C GLN A 103 8.45 5.30 -8.75
N ILE A 104 8.44 4.14 -8.07
CA ILE A 104 9.57 3.65 -7.27
C ILE A 104 10.73 3.20 -8.17
N ASN A 105 10.43 2.46 -9.23
CA ASN A 105 11.40 2.01 -10.20
C ASN A 105 10.73 1.73 -11.57
N PRO A 106 10.95 2.61 -12.57
CA PRO A 106 10.32 2.47 -13.88
C PRO A 106 10.80 1.23 -14.67
N LYS A 107 11.88 0.56 -14.23
CA LYS A 107 12.41 -0.67 -14.87
C LYS A 107 11.83 -1.97 -14.32
N LEU A 108 10.97 -1.90 -13.29
CA LEU A 108 10.53 -3.06 -12.51
C LEU A 108 9.28 -3.75 -13.10
N LEU A 109 8.53 -3.05 -13.96
CA LEU A 109 7.38 -3.58 -14.66
C LEU A 109 7.70 -3.68 -16.16
N PRO A 110 7.60 -4.87 -16.80
CA PRO A 110 7.56 -4.92 -18.26
C PRO A 110 6.33 -4.11 -18.70
N GLY A 111 6.49 -3.23 -19.70
CA GLY A 111 5.38 -2.45 -20.24
C GLY A 111 4.21 -3.39 -20.54
N LEU A 112 3.04 -3.13 -19.96
CA LEU A 112 1.86 -3.98 -20.07
C LEU A 112 1.59 -4.31 -21.55
N PRO A 113 1.76 -5.57 -21.99
CA PRO A 113 1.56 -5.94 -23.39
C PRO A 113 0.10 -5.79 -23.84
N LEU A 114 -0.85 -5.70 -22.90
CA LEU A 114 -2.27 -5.48 -23.19
C LEU A 114 -2.59 -4.07 -23.67
N LEU A 115 -1.73 -3.09 -23.37
CA LEU A 115 -1.86 -1.70 -23.83
C LEU A 115 -1.09 -1.44 -25.14
N HIS A 116 -0.33 -2.43 -25.63
CA HIS A 116 0.44 -2.31 -26.88
C HIS A 116 -0.41 -1.98 -28.12
N PRO A 117 -1.68 -2.42 -28.26
CA PRO A 117 -2.51 -2.01 -29.39
C PRO A 117 -3.04 -0.56 -29.27
N ILE A 118 -3.20 -0.05 -28.05
CA ILE A 118 -3.70 1.31 -27.78
C ILE A 118 -2.55 2.35 -27.80
N LEU A 119 -1.34 1.94 -27.40
CA LEU A 119 -0.14 2.78 -27.49
C LEU A 119 0.38 2.95 -28.93
N GLN A 120 0.14 1.99 -29.82
CA GLN A 120 0.52 2.12 -31.23
C GLN A 120 -0.40 3.07 -32.03
N GLY A 121 -1.60 3.32 -31.53
CA GLY A 121 -2.65 4.03 -32.26
C GLY A 121 -2.54 5.56 -32.24
N GLY A 122 -1.35 6.17 -32.19
CA GLY A 122 -1.15 7.64 -32.29
C GLY A 122 -1.94 8.52 -31.31
N PHE A 123 -2.72 7.92 -30.42
CA PHE A 123 -3.61 8.58 -29.47
C PHE A 123 -2.78 9.12 -28.31
N HIS A 124 -1.72 8.40 -27.93
CA HIS A 124 -0.75 8.89 -26.96
C HIS A 124 0.03 10.09 -27.50
N GLU A 125 0.56 10.06 -28.73
CA GLU A 125 1.17 11.24 -29.38
C GLU A 125 0.18 12.39 -29.59
N ARG A 126 -1.09 12.13 -29.94
CA ARG A 126 -2.11 13.18 -30.13
C ARG A 126 -2.61 13.78 -28.82
N LEU A 127 -2.72 12.97 -27.77
CA LEU A 127 -3.14 13.42 -26.44
C LEU A 127 -1.98 14.11 -25.71
N SER A 128 -0.76 13.57 -25.79
CA SER A 128 0.45 14.20 -25.25
C SER A 128 0.82 15.45 -26.05
N GLY A 129 0.74 15.41 -27.38
CA GLY A 129 0.87 16.56 -28.27
C GLY A 129 -0.22 17.59 -28.02
N GLY A 130 -1.47 17.18 -27.86
CA GLY A 130 -2.58 18.06 -27.48
C GLY A 130 -2.39 18.71 -26.11
N MET A 131 -1.96 17.96 -25.09
CA MET A 131 -1.60 18.52 -23.77
C MET A 131 -0.40 19.45 -23.83
N MET A 132 0.60 19.15 -24.67
CA MET A 132 1.80 19.97 -24.86
C MET A 132 1.50 21.24 -25.66
N GLN A 133 0.57 21.18 -26.61
CA GLN A 133 0.13 22.31 -27.43
C GLN A 133 -0.82 23.22 -26.63
N LEU A 134 -1.70 22.65 -25.80
CA LEU A 134 -2.49 23.39 -24.80
C LEU A 134 -1.60 24.04 -23.71
N SER A 135 -0.49 23.38 -23.38
CA SER A 135 0.54 23.89 -22.46
C SER A 135 1.35 25.04 -23.07
N SER A 136 1.62 25.00 -24.38
CA SER A 136 2.40 26.02 -25.08
C SER A 136 1.65 27.34 -25.30
N HIS A 137 0.31 27.31 -25.30
CA HIS A 137 -0.53 28.51 -25.28
C HIS A 137 -1.02 28.78 -23.86
N ALA A 138 -0.14 29.36 -23.03
CA ALA A 138 -0.40 29.64 -21.62
C ALA A 138 -1.44 30.76 -21.43
N HIS A 139 -2.71 30.45 -21.66
CA HIS A 139 -3.80 31.30 -21.21
C HIS A 139 -3.97 31.18 -19.69
N TRP A 140 -4.48 32.23 -19.05
CA TRP A 140 -4.66 32.31 -17.60
C TRP A 140 -5.61 31.23 -17.02
N TRP A 141 -6.46 30.60 -17.84
CA TRP A 141 -7.44 29.57 -17.43
C TRP A 141 -6.93 28.14 -17.55
N THR A 142 -5.82 27.89 -18.27
CA THR A 142 -5.22 26.56 -18.44
C THR A 142 -4.98 25.82 -17.11
N PRO A 143 -4.48 26.48 -16.03
CA PRO A 143 -4.27 25.80 -14.75
C PRO A 143 -5.60 25.37 -14.10
N ALA A 144 -6.65 26.18 -14.23
CA ALA A 144 -7.96 25.86 -13.67
C ALA A 144 -8.61 24.67 -14.38
N LEU A 145 -8.54 24.59 -15.71
CA LEU A 145 -9.02 23.43 -16.46
C LEU A 145 -8.25 22.15 -16.16
N LEU A 146 -6.92 22.27 -16.04
CA LEU A 146 -6.08 21.16 -15.62
C LEU A 146 -6.50 20.70 -14.20
N GLY A 147 -6.79 21.65 -13.31
CA GLY A 147 -7.34 21.36 -11.99
C GLY A 147 -8.67 20.62 -12.05
N MET A 148 -9.59 21.06 -12.92
CA MET A 148 -10.90 20.44 -13.06
C MET A 148 -10.80 19.00 -13.57
N THR A 149 -10.02 18.79 -14.63
CA THR A 149 -9.81 17.46 -15.24
C THR A 149 -9.10 16.49 -14.29
N TRP A 150 -8.06 16.95 -13.59
CA TRP A 150 -7.34 16.13 -12.62
C TRP A 150 -8.12 15.88 -11.34
N GLY A 151 -9.01 16.80 -10.96
CA GLY A 151 -9.96 16.61 -9.86
C GLY A 151 -10.96 15.48 -10.10
N LEU A 152 -11.15 15.04 -11.34
CA LEU A 152 -12.05 13.93 -11.66
C LEU A 152 -11.36 12.56 -11.65
N ILE A 153 -10.03 12.52 -11.48
CA ILE A 153 -9.31 11.25 -11.45
C ILE A 153 -9.60 10.55 -10.12
N PRO A 154 -10.19 9.34 -10.14
CA PRO A 154 -10.51 8.62 -8.92
C PRO A 154 -9.24 8.16 -8.21
N CYS A 155 -9.17 8.42 -6.90
CA CYS A 155 -8.16 7.88 -6.01
C CYS A 155 -8.81 7.38 -4.72
N GLY A 156 -8.15 6.48 -3.98
CA GLY A 156 -8.75 5.81 -2.81
C GLY A 156 -9.31 6.79 -1.77
N PHE A 157 -8.60 7.90 -1.49
CA PHE A 157 -9.06 8.94 -0.56
C PHE A 157 -10.21 9.79 -1.10
N LEU A 158 -10.22 10.05 -2.42
CA LEU A 158 -11.32 10.75 -3.05
C LEU A 158 -12.57 9.85 -3.04
N TYR A 159 -12.40 8.53 -3.20
CA TYR A 159 -13.49 7.58 -3.14
C TYR A 159 -14.12 7.50 -1.74
N THR A 160 -13.31 7.43 -0.69
CA THR A 160 -13.83 7.45 0.69
C THR A 160 -14.57 8.75 1.02
N ALA A 161 -14.09 9.90 0.54
CA ALA A 161 -14.80 11.17 0.66
C ALA A 161 -16.11 11.21 -0.14
N GLN A 162 -16.12 10.65 -1.36
CA GLN A 162 -17.33 10.55 -2.21
C GLN A 162 -18.38 9.62 -1.61
N ILE A 163 -17.99 8.48 -1.04
CA ILE A 163 -18.92 7.60 -0.32
C ILE A 163 -19.50 8.34 0.88
N LYS A 164 -18.65 9.04 1.66
CA LYS A 164 -19.15 9.82 2.79
C LYS A 164 -20.12 10.92 2.34
N ALA A 165 -19.88 11.53 1.18
CA ALA A 165 -20.80 12.49 0.58
C ALA A 165 -22.12 11.83 0.14
N ALA A 166 -22.08 10.62 -0.43
CA ALA A 166 -23.26 9.83 -0.78
C ALA A 166 -24.12 9.49 0.46
N GLU A 167 -23.47 9.05 1.55
CA GLU A 167 -24.11 8.71 2.83
C GLU A 167 -24.88 9.90 3.43
N THR A 168 -24.49 11.14 3.11
CA THR A 168 -25.21 12.31 3.63
C THR A 168 -26.64 12.42 3.11
N GLY A 169 -26.96 11.77 1.98
CA GLY A 169 -28.28 11.75 1.37
C GLY A 169 -28.85 13.14 1.07
N ASN A 170 -27.99 14.15 0.89
CA ASN A 170 -28.41 15.54 0.69
C ASN A 170 -27.39 16.28 -0.17
N LEU A 171 -27.87 16.99 -1.20
CA LEU A 171 -27.03 17.76 -2.13
C LEU A 171 -26.10 18.74 -1.40
N TRP A 172 -26.62 19.51 -0.44
CA TRP A 172 -25.84 20.53 0.28
C TRP A 172 -24.80 19.91 1.19
N ARG A 173 -25.16 18.85 1.93
CA ARG A 173 -24.22 18.14 2.81
C ARG A 173 -23.15 17.39 2.02
N GLY A 174 -23.51 16.75 0.90
CA GLY A 174 -22.56 16.10 0.00
C GLY A 174 -21.57 17.09 -0.62
N THR A 175 -22.06 18.25 -1.07
CA THR A 175 -21.23 19.36 -1.56
C THR A 175 -20.28 19.85 -0.46
N ALA A 176 -20.79 20.10 0.75
CA ALA A 176 -19.99 20.56 1.88
C ALA A 176 -18.89 19.56 2.28
N THR A 177 -19.20 18.26 2.27
CA THR A 177 -18.23 17.19 2.54
C THR A 177 -17.08 17.21 1.54
N MET A 178 -17.39 17.30 0.24
CA MET A 178 -16.35 17.32 -0.80
C MET A 178 -15.60 18.65 -0.88
N LEU A 179 -16.24 19.76 -0.53
CA LEU A 179 -15.57 21.05 -0.35
C LEU A 179 -14.57 20.98 0.81
N ALA A 180 -14.95 20.41 1.96
CA ALA A 180 -14.05 20.23 3.10
C ALA A 180 -12.85 19.34 2.74
N PHE A 181 -13.08 18.24 2.01
CA PHE A 181 -12.01 17.40 1.46
C PHE A 181 -11.08 18.23 0.55
N GLY A 182 -11.65 18.96 -0.41
CA GLY A 182 -10.91 19.77 -1.36
C GLY A 182 -10.05 20.83 -0.69
N LEU A 183 -10.61 21.58 0.28
CA LEU A 183 -9.88 22.55 1.09
C LEU A 183 -8.75 21.91 1.88
N GLY A 184 -8.97 20.71 2.43
CA GLY A 184 -7.93 19.93 3.10
C GLY A 184 -6.74 19.60 2.20
N THR A 185 -6.95 19.41 0.88
CA THR A 185 -5.85 19.12 -0.06
C THR A 185 -4.99 20.34 -0.42
N VAL A 186 -5.51 21.56 -0.26
CA VAL A 186 -4.84 22.80 -0.72
C VAL A 186 -3.50 23.05 -0.02
N PRO A 187 -3.38 22.99 1.33
CA PRO A 187 -2.11 23.24 2.00
C PRO A 187 -1.02 22.27 1.56
N SER A 188 -1.37 20.97 1.42
CA SER A 188 -0.44 19.93 0.97
C SER A 188 0.05 20.17 -0.46
N MET A 189 -0.85 20.58 -1.36
CA MET A 189 -0.52 20.81 -2.77
C MET A 189 0.25 22.10 -3.02
N LEU A 190 -0.10 23.18 -2.32
CA LEU A 190 0.68 24.41 -2.36
C LEU A 190 2.08 24.19 -1.77
N GLY A 191 2.16 23.50 -0.62
CA GLY A 191 3.43 23.16 0.00
C GLY A 191 4.36 22.44 -0.97
N VAL A 192 3.87 21.41 -1.66
CA VAL A 192 4.67 20.63 -2.61
C VAL A 192 4.99 21.41 -3.89
N GLY A 193 4.05 22.16 -4.45
CA GLY A 193 4.29 23.00 -5.63
C GLY A 193 5.41 24.01 -5.39
N LEU A 194 5.40 24.66 -4.23
CA LEU A 194 6.42 25.64 -3.84
C LEU A 194 7.74 24.96 -3.46
N SER A 195 7.72 23.90 -2.65
CA SER A 195 8.93 23.18 -2.23
C SER A 195 9.66 22.53 -3.42
N THR A 196 8.94 21.92 -4.36
CA THR A 196 9.58 21.28 -5.53
C THR A 196 10.31 22.27 -6.43
N SER A 197 9.93 23.56 -6.41
CA SER A 197 10.64 24.63 -7.12
C SER A 197 11.92 25.09 -6.42
N LEU A 198 12.04 24.85 -5.11
CA LEU A 198 13.20 25.20 -4.28
C LEU A 198 14.18 24.01 -4.13
N LEU A 199 13.77 22.79 -4.51
CA LEU A 199 14.55 21.57 -4.37
C LEU A 199 15.45 21.31 -5.58
N SER A 200 16.69 20.88 -5.33
CA SER A 200 17.61 20.40 -6.37
C SER A 200 17.05 19.14 -7.06
N ARG A 201 17.49 18.89 -8.30
CA ARG A 201 17.05 17.76 -9.14
C ARG A 201 17.11 16.41 -8.41
N ASP A 202 18.15 16.20 -7.61
CA ASP A 202 18.34 14.97 -6.83
C ASP A 202 17.32 14.83 -5.70
N ARG A 203 17.08 15.90 -4.91
CA ARG A 203 16.08 15.88 -3.83
C ARG A 203 14.66 15.75 -4.37
N ARG A 204 14.38 16.35 -5.53
CA ARG A 204 13.10 16.18 -6.23
C ARG A 204 12.88 14.72 -6.69
N SER A 205 13.93 14.06 -7.18
CA SER A 205 13.85 12.63 -7.52
C SER A 205 13.57 11.75 -6.30
N GLN A 206 14.18 12.07 -5.15
CA GLN A 206 13.94 11.36 -3.89
C GLN A 206 12.52 11.57 -3.38
N LEU A 207 12.01 12.80 -3.44
CA LEU A 207 10.65 13.14 -3.03
C LEU A 207 9.60 12.37 -3.86
N PHE A 208 9.76 12.28 -5.18
CA PHE A 208 8.85 11.49 -6.02
C PHE A 208 8.96 9.99 -5.76
N ARG A 209 10.16 9.45 -5.52
CA ARG A 209 10.32 8.04 -5.13
C ARG A 209 9.65 7.75 -3.78
N MET A 210 9.74 8.67 -2.82
CA MET A 210 9.05 8.56 -1.53
C MET A 210 7.52 8.63 -1.71
N GLY A 211 7.01 9.54 -2.54
CA GLY A 211 5.59 9.60 -2.92
C GLY A 211 5.08 8.31 -3.58
N GLY A 212 5.93 7.66 -4.39
CA GLY A 212 5.67 6.34 -4.97
C GLY A 212 5.53 5.24 -3.90
N TRP A 213 6.41 5.19 -2.90
CA TRP A 213 6.30 4.26 -1.77
C TRP A 213 5.04 4.48 -0.94
N VAL A 214 4.68 5.74 -0.67
CA VAL A 214 3.44 6.06 0.05
C VAL A 214 2.22 5.67 -0.77
N THR A 215 2.21 5.96 -2.07
CA THR A 215 1.13 5.57 -3.00
C THR A 215 0.98 4.04 -3.08
N LEU A 216 2.09 3.31 -3.13
CA LEU A 216 2.09 1.84 -3.08
C LEU A 216 1.47 1.33 -1.78
N ALA A 217 1.89 1.90 -0.63
CA ALA A 217 1.34 1.53 0.67
C ALA A 217 -0.16 1.80 0.76
N ILE A 218 -0.63 2.95 0.26
CA ILE A 218 -2.06 3.28 0.22
C ILE A 218 -2.82 2.32 -0.70
N GLY A 219 -2.28 1.97 -1.87
CA GLY A 219 -2.89 1.00 -2.78
C GLY A 219 -3.05 -0.37 -2.14
N ILE A 220 -2.00 -0.85 -1.44
CA ILE A 220 -2.02 -2.08 -0.66
C ILE A 220 -3.09 -1.98 0.44
N LEU A 221 -3.10 -0.91 1.24
CA LEU A 221 -4.10 -0.70 2.29
C LEU A 221 -5.53 -0.63 1.74
N THR A 222 -5.72 -0.07 0.55
CA THR A 222 -7.03 0.02 -0.11
C THR A 222 -7.54 -1.37 -0.52
N LEU A 223 -6.66 -2.23 -1.06
CA LEU A 223 -7.03 -3.63 -1.35
C LEU A 223 -7.32 -4.44 -0.09
N LEU A 224 -6.58 -4.17 0.99
CA LEU A 224 -6.76 -4.86 2.26
C LEU A 224 -8.05 -4.44 2.97
N ARG A 225 -8.65 -3.31 2.60
CA ARG A 225 -9.91 -2.80 3.14
C ARG A 225 -11.06 -3.12 2.19
N THR A 226 -11.60 -4.34 2.29
CA THR A 226 -12.78 -4.74 1.51
C THR A 226 -13.78 -5.48 2.39
N ASP A 227 -15.07 -5.14 2.25
CA ASP A 227 -16.19 -5.54 3.13
C ASP A 227 -16.53 -7.05 3.13
N ALA A 228 -15.82 -7.87 2.34
CA ALA A 228 -15.76 -9.31 2.54
C ALA A 228 -14.59 -9.60 3.50
N MET A 229 -14.88 -9.71 4.80
CA MET A 229 -13.91 -9.94 5.88
C MET A 229 -13.17 -11.29 5.73
N VAL A 230 -12.28 -11.37 4.76
CA VAL A 230 -11.18 -12.32 4.72
C VAL A 230 -9.93 -11.50 5.04
N ASP A 231 -9.28 -11.78 6.17
CA ASP A 231 -8.03 -11.12 6.56
C ASP A 231 -6.87 -11.48 5.63
N TYR A 232 -6.87 -10.91 4.42
CA TYR A 232 -5.76 -11.03 3.48
C TYR A 232 -4.46 -10.44 4.04
N THR A 233 -4.55 -9.53 5.02
CA THR A 233 -3.41 -8.97 5.75
C THR A 233 -2.58 -10.04 6.45
N GLY A 234 -3.23 -10.95 7.19
CA GLY A 234 -2.57 -12.04 7.91
C GLY A 234 -1.94 -13.05 6.94
N HIS A 235 -2.67 -13.44 5.90
CA HIS A 235 -2.18 -14.37 4.89
C HIS A 235 -1.02 -13.81 4.07
N ALA A 236 -1.13 -12.55 3.63
CA ALA A 236 -0.06 -11.86 2.93
C ALA A 236 1.18 -11.69 3.81
N ALA A 237 1.01 -11.47 5.12
CA ALA A 237 2.12 -11.42 6.07
C ALA A 237 2.88 -12.76 6.14
N VAL A 238 2.16 -13.88 6.31
CA VAL A 238 2.76 -15.22 6.35
C VAL A 238 3.46 -15.56 5.04
N LEU A 239 2.83 -15.29 3.90
CA LEU A 239 3.41 -15.53 2.58
C LEU A 239 4.67 -14.68 2.35
N CYS A 240 4.65 -13.39 2.71
CA CYS A 240 5.82 -12.52 2.63
C CYS A 240 6.97 -13.04 3.52
N LEU A 241 6.65 -13.52 4.73
CA LEU A 241 7.65 -14.10 5.63
C LEU A 241 8.25 -15.39 5.06
N MET A 242 7.42 -16.28 4.49
CA MET A 242 7.87 -17.49 3.80
C MET A 242 8.81 -17.16 2.63
N LEU A 243 8.43 -16.21 1.77
CA LEU A 243 9.28 -15.75 0.66
C LEU A 243 10.61 -15.15 1.14
N ALA A 244 10.59 -14.35 2.21
CA ALA A 244 11.79 -13.78 2.80
C ALA A 244 12.76 -14.85 3.36
N LEU A 245 12.21 -15.97 3.85
CA LEU A 245 12.97 -17.11 4.36
C LEU A 245 13.49 -18.02 3.25
N LEU A 246 12.70 -18.23 2.18
CA LEU A 246 13.04 -19.03 1.01
C LEU A 246 14.07 -18.36 0.10
N ALA A 247 14.19 -17.04 0.17
CA ALA A 247 15.02 -16.25 -0.73
C ALA A 247 16.48 -16.71 -0.83
N ARG A 248 17.15 -17.03 0.28
CA ARG A 248 18.55 -17.51 0.26
C ARG A 248 18.71 -18.92 -0.32
N PRO A 249 18.04 -19.96 0.19
CA PRO A 249 18.27 -21.31 -0.31
C PRO A 249 17.88 -21.49 -1.78
N VAL A 250 16.86 -20.78 -2.27
CA VAL A 250 16.40 -20.92 -3.66
C VAL A 250 17.15 -19.97 -4.62
N SER A 251 18.03 -19.11 -4.09
CA SER A 251 18.74 -18.09 -4.87
C SER A 251 19.52 -18.59 -6.08
N HIS A 252 19.98 -19.84 -6.03
CA HIS A 252 20.70 -20.46 -7.14
C HIS A 252 19.79 -20.66 -8.36
N PHE A 253 18.54 -21.03 -8.13
CA PHE A 253 17.55 -21.30 -9.18
C PHE A 253 16.67 -20.09 -9.49
N TRP A 254 16.45 -19.21 -8.51
CA TRP A 254 15.59 -18.04 -8.65
C TRP A 254 16.11 -16.85 -7.84
N GLN A 255 16.68 -15.86 -8.52
CA GLN A 255 17.30 -14.68 -7.88
C GLN A 255 16.32 -13.58 -7.46
N PHE A 256 15.08 -13.61 -7.95
CA PHE A 256 14.09 -12.56 -7.70
C PHE A 256 13.76 -12.38 -6.21
N PRO A 257 13.50 -13.45 -5.42
CA PRO A 257 13.21 -13.31 -3.99
C PRO A 257 14.40 -12.77 -3.18
N LEU A 258 15.65 -13.02 -3.61
CA LEU A 258 16.83 -12.44 -2.96
C LEU A 258 16.89 -10.92 -3.08
N ARG A 259 16.62 -10.41 -4.29
CA ARG A 259 16.70 -8.98 -4.59
C ARG A 259 15.74 -8.16 -3.72
N TYR A 260 14.58 -8.72 -3.41
CA TYR A 260 13.52 -8.06 -2.63
C TYR A 260 13.35 -8.64 -1.22
N ARG A 261 14.31 -9.45 -0.74
CA ARG A 261 14.21 -10.13 0.57
C ARG A 261 13.90 -9.17 1.73
N ARG A 262 14.52 -7.98 1.74
CA ARG A 262 14.27 -6.96 2.77
C ARG A 262 12.85 -6.40 2.68
N VAL A 263 12.35 -6.19 1.46
CA VAL A 263 10.98 -5.70 1.21
C VAL A 263 9.96 -6.73 1.67
N PHE A 264 10.17 -8.01 1.37
CA PHE A 264 9.29 -9.08 1.88
C PHE A 264 9.32 -9.20 3.40
N GLY A 265 10.50 -9.09 4.04
CA GLY A 265 10.61 -9.15 5.50
C GLY A 265 9.94 -7.98 6.22
N VAL A 266 10.19 -6.74 5.78
CA VAL A 266 9.55 -5.54 6.35
C VAL A 266 8.06 -5.49 6.00
N GLY A 267 7.70 -5.88 4.78
CA GLY A 267 6.32 -6.00 4.33
C GLY A 267 5.52 -6.99 5.19
N ALA A 268 6.09 -8.15 5.51
CA ALA A 268 5.47 -9.12 6.43
C ALA A 268 5.16 -8.48 7.79
N TYR A 269 6.11 -7.73 8.37
CA TYR A 269 5.90 -7.06 9.65
C TYR A 269 4.81 -5.98 9.61
N ILE A 270 4.82 -5.12 8.59
CA ILE A 270 3.80 -4.05 8.43
C ILE A 270 2.41 -4.68 8.24
N LEU A 271 2.31 -5.73 7.44
CA LEU A 271 1.05 -6.45 7.21
C LEU A 271 0.56 -7.15 8.49
N SER A 272 1.47 -7.71 9.31
CA SER A 272 1.14 -8.24 10.63
C SER A 272 0.60 -7.17 11.59
N LEU A 273 1.19 -5.96 11.59
CA LEU A 273 0.66 -4.83 12.38
C LEU A 273 -0.72 -4.38 11.90
N ALA A 274 -0.93 -4.33 10.58
CA ALA A 274 -2.23 -4.03 10.00
C ALA A 274 -3.27 -5.10 10.36
N HIS A 275 -2.88 -6.37 10.37
CA HIS A 275 -3.73 -7.48 10.81
C HIS A 275 -4.13 -7.36 12.29
N ILE A 276 -3.19 -7.06 13.19
CA ILE A 276 -3.52 -6.76 14.60
C ILE A 276 -4.48 -5.59 14.70
N GLY A 277 -4.19 -4.48 14.03
CA GLY A 277 -5.03 -3.29 14.08
C GLY A 277 -6.45 -3.57 13.59
N HIS A 278 -6.58 -4.36 12.52
CA HIS A 278 -7.88 -4.80 12.00
C HIS A 278 -8.65 -5.66 13.01
N MET A 279 -7.99 -6.67 13.59
CA MET A 279 -8.55 -7.55 14.62
C MET A 279 -8.99 -6.80 15.88
N LEU A 280 -8.14 -5.90 16.39
CA LEU A 280 -8.46 -5.10 17.57
C LEU A 280 -9.68 -4.21 17.33
N ALA A 281 -9.79 -3.61 16.14
CA ALA A 281 -10.86 -2.70 15.83
C ALA A 281 -12.19 -3.39 15.50
N HIS A 282 -12.17 -4.52 14.78
CA HIS A 282 -13.40 -5.14 14.26
C HIS A 282 -13.82 -6.41 15.00
N THR A 283 -12.89 -7.18 15.57
CA THR A 283 -13.20 -8.42 16.30
C THR A 283 -13.31 -8.17 17.79
N PHE A 284 -12.40 -7.37 18.33
CA PHE A 284 -12.35 -7.07 19.76
C PHE A 284 -13.02 -5.75 20.13
N GLU A 285 -13.38 -4.89 19.17
CA GLU A 285 -13.91 -3.53 19.42
C GLU A 285 -13.11 -2.73 20.46
N TRP A 286 -11.79 -2.93 20.53
CA TRP A 286 -10.87 -2.43 21.55
C TRP A 286 -11.10 -2.94 22.98
N ASP A 287 -12.03 -3.87 23.20
CA ASP A 287 -12.27 -4.56 24.46
C ASP A 287 -11.45 -5.86 24.57
N LEU A 288 -10.27 -5.72 25.19
CA LEU A 288 -9.38 -6.84 25.50
C LEU A 288 -9.88 -7.71 26.66
N GLN A 289 -10.92 -7.30 27.39
CA GLN A 289 -11.47 -8.09 28.49
C GLN A 289 -12.21 -9.33 28.00
N SER A 290 -12.56 -9.38 26.71
CA SER A 290 -13.17 -10.53 26.05
C SER A 290 -12.19 -11.71 25.82
N LEU A 291 -10.87 -11.46 25.80
CA LEU A 291 -9.85 -12.48 25.51
C LEU A 291 -9.90 -13.73 26.41
N PRO A 292 -10.06 -13.64 27.74
CA PRO A 292 -10.10 -14.80 28.63
C PRO A 292 -11.34 -15.67 28.45
N PHE A 293 -12.39 -15.15 27.78
CA PHE A 293 -13.63 -15.86 27.53
C PHE A 293 -13.61 -16.70 26.25
N LEU A 294 -12.57 -16.55 25.41
CA LEU A 294 -12.37 -17.37 24.22
C LEU A 294 -11.93 -18.80 24.58
N PRO A 295 -12.17 -19.80 23.72
CA PRO A 295 -11.62 -21.14 23.88
C PRO A 295 -10.09 -21.12 24.03
N ILE A 296 -9.56 -22.04 24.85
CA ILE A 296 -8.11 -22.14 25.16
C ILE A 296 -7.27 -22.23 23.88
N GLU A 297 -7.72 -22.96 22.86
CA GLU A 297 -7.03 -23.08 21.57
C GLU A 297 -6.81 -21.72 20.90
N GLN A 298 -7.85 -20.88 20.87
CA GLN A 298 -7.79 -19.53 20.29
C GLN A 298 -6.93 -18.60 21.14
N GLN A 299 -7.00 -18.70 22.47
CA GLN A 299 -6.12 -17.93 23.36
C GLN A 299 -4.65 -18.24 23.11
N VAL A 300 -4.29 -19.53 23.03
CA VAL A 300 -2.92 -19.97 22.73
C VAL A 300 -2.50 -19.51 21.35
N GLY A 301 -3.40 -19.58 20.37
CA GLY A 301 -3.18 -19.05 19.02
C GLY A 301 -2.89 -17.55 19.01
N ILE A 302 -3.67 -16.75 19.74
CA ILE A 302 -3.48 -15.29 19.85
C ILE A 302 -2.13 -14.98 20.52
N TRP A 303 -1.78 -15.67 21.61
CA TRP A 303 -0.49 -15.52 22.27
C TRP A 303 0.69 -15.90 21.37
N ALA A 304 0.55 -16.94 20.55
CA ALA A 304 1.56 -17.30 19.55
C ALA A 304 1.76 -16.16 18.52
N GLY A 305 0.68 -15.51 18.08
CA GLY A 305 0.74 -14.35 17.19
C GLY A 305 1.44 -13.14 17.83
N ILE A 306 1.12 -12.82 19.09
CA ILE A 306 1.77 -11.75 19.86
C ILE A 306 3.29 -12.02 19.99
N LEU A 307 3.66 -13.25 20.35
CA LEU A 307 5.05 -13.65 20.48
C LEU A 307 5.80 -13.58 19.14
N ALA A 308 5.15 -13.99 18.04
CA ALA A 308 5.72 -13.91 16.70
C ALA A 308 6.05 -12.46 16.32
N ILE A 309 5.15 -11.52 16.58
CA ILE A 309 5.38 -10.09 16.33
C ILE A 309 6.47 -9.52 17.23
N GLY A 310 6.54 -9.97 18.49
CA GLY A 310 7.65 -9.67 19.39
C GLY A 310 9.01 -10.06 18.79
N LEU A 311 9.11 -11.26 18.20
CA LEU A 311 10.32 -11.74 17.54
C LEU A 311 10.60 -11.02 16.21
N MET A 312 9.57 -10.63 15.46
CA MET A 312 9.73 -9.92 14.18
C MET A 312 10.10 -8.44 14.36
N THR A 313 9.72 -7.82 15.48
CA THR A 313 10.00 -6.40 15.77
C THR A 313 11.49 -6.04 15.68
N PRO A 314 12.42 -6.74 16.37
CA PRO A 314 13.85 -6.43 16.24
C PRO A 314 14.35 -6.68 14.81
N VAL A 315 13.84 -7.69 14.11
CA VAL A 315 14.20 -7.99 12.70
C VAL A 315 13.80 -6.85 11.76
N ALA A 316 12.60 -6.29 11.95
CA ALA A 316 12.10 -5.18 11.16
C ALA A 316 12.87 -3.90 11.48
N LEU A 317 13.08 -3.58 12.77
CA LEU A 317 13.81 -2.39 13.19
C LEU A 317 15.26 -2.41 12.71
N THR A 318 15.94 -3.57 12.71
CA THR A 318 17.34 -3.69 12.24
C THR A 318 17.48 -3.75 10.72
N SER A 319 16.44 -3.46 9.95
CA SER A 319 16.47 -3.54 8.48
C SER A 319 17.09 -2.32 7.77
N PHE A 320 17.52 -1.29 8.50
CA PHE A 320 18.20 -0.11 7.94
C PHE A 320 19.69 -0.34 7.67
N ASP A 321 20.23 0.29 6.63
CA ASP A 321 21.63 0.12 6.21
C ASP A 321 22.64 0.58 7.28
N TRP A 322 22.29 1.57 8.10
CA TRP A 322 23.12 2.02 9.21
C TRP A 322 23.19 0.97 10.33
N MET A 323 22.07 0.31 10.65
CA MET A 323 22.03 -0.75 11.66
C MET A 323 22.73 -2.01 11.19
N VAL A 324 22.63 -2.36 9.90
CA VAL A 324 23.40 -3.47 9.32
C VAL A 324 24.90 -3.26 9.54
N LYS A 325 25.39 -2.02 9.34
CA LYS A 325 26.80 -1.66 9.56
C LYS A 325 27.16 -1.65 11.05
N ALA A 326 26.31 -1.08 11.90
CA ALA A 326 26.55 -0.95 13.33
C ALA A 326 26.56 -2.31 14.06
N LEU A 327 25.64 -3.21 13.73
CA LEU A 327 25.48 -4.51 14.40
C LEU A 327 26.41 -5.59 13.86
N GLY A 328 26.97 -5.43 12.65
CA GLY A 328 27.96 -6.33 12.06
C GLY A 328 27.52 -7.80 12.08
N GLN A 329 28.19 -8.63 12.90
CA GLN A 329 27.91 -10.07 13.00
C GLN A 329 26.64 -10.39 13.81
N HIS A 330 26.27 -9.55 14.78
CA HIS A 330 25.05 -9.69 15.59
C HIS A 330 23.79 -9.50 14.76
N TRP A 331 23.86 -8.70 13.69
CA TRP A 331 22.76 -8.50 12.74
C TRP A 331 22.21 -9.83 12.21
N ARG A 332 23.10 -10.79 11.92
CA ARG A 332 22.68 -12.11 11.42
C ARG A 332 21.94 -12.92 12.46
N HIS A 333 22.35 -12.84 13.72
CA HIS A 333 21.70 -13.53 14.85
C HIS A 333 20.29 -12.98 15.07
N ILE A 334 20.12 -11.66 15.02
CA ILE A 334 18.78 -11.04 15.11
C ILE A 334 17.89 -11.53 13.97
N HIS A 335 18.38 -11.54 12.73
CA HIS A 335 17.59 -12.03 11.60
C HIS A 335 17.28 -13.54 11.63
N LEU A 336 17.94 -14.35 12.47
CA LEU A 336 17.56 -15.75 12.70
C LEU A 336 16.26 -15.89 13.48
N LEU A 337 15.84 -14.87 14.24
CA LEU A 337 14.55 -14.83 14.95
C LEU A 337 13.34 -14.92 14.00
N SER A 338 13.53 -14.64 12.70
CA SER A 338 12.49 -14.85 11.68
C SER A 338 12.07 -16.31 11.51
N VAL A 339 12.92 -17.28 11.89
CA VAL A 339 12.60 -18.72 11.82
C VAL A 339 11.61 -19.14 12.91
N PRO A 340 11.87 -18.93 14.22
CA PRO A 340 10.87 -19.20 15.24
C PRO A 340 9.61 -18.33 15.08
N ALA A 341 9.74 -17.11 14.55
CA ALA A 341 8.57 -16.29 14.21
C ALA A 341 7.66 -16.96 13.17
N LEU A 342 8.20 -17.58 12.11
CA LEU A 342 7.39 -18.30 11.12
C LEU A 342 6.61 -19.47 11.77
N ILE A 343 7.27 -20.22 12.66
CA ILE A 343 6.64 -21.34 13.37
C ILE A 343 5.46 -20.84 14.20
N LEU A 344 5.65 -19.75 14.94
CA LEU A 344 4.61 -19.15 15.76
C LEU A 344 3.48 -18.54 14.92
N CYS A 345 3.77 -17.91 13.78
CA CYS A 345 2.76 -17.40 12.85
C CYS A 345 1.89 -18.53 12.27
N VAL A 346 2.50 -19.66 11.92
CA VAL A 346 1.77 -20.83 11.41
C VAL A 346 0.94 -21.48 12.51
N ALA A 347 1.50 -21.61 13.72
CA ALA A 347 0.74 -22.07 14.89
C ALA A 347 -0.46 -21.17 15.19
N HIS A 348 -0.26 -19.85 15.20
CA HIS A 348 -1.32 -18.84 15.31
C HIS A 348 -2.41 -19.05 14.25
N THR A 349 -2.02 -19.21 12.97
CA THR A 349 -2.97 -19.38 11.86
C THR A 349 -3.80 -20.66 11.98
N VAL A 350 -3.18 -21.76 12.44
CA VAL A 350 -3.85 -23.06 12.61
C VAL A 350 -4.75 -23.08 13.85
N LEU A 351 -4.31 -22.48 14.97
CA LEU A 351 -5.02 -22.50 16.24
C LEU A 351 -6.19 -21.51 16.32
N VAL A 352 -6.04 -20.32 15.72
CA VAL A 352 -7.11 -19.32 15.70
C VAL A 352 -8.16 -19.65 14.65
N GLY A 353 -7.78 -20.35 13.58
CA GLY A 353 -8.65 -20.64 12.43
C GLY A 353 -8.85 -19.40 11.58
N SER A 354 -8.10 -19.26 10.48
CA SER A 354 -8.38 -18.19 9.51
C SER A 354 -9.72 -18.44 8.82
N HIS A 355 -10.44 -17.39 8.43
CA HIS A 355 -11.76 -17.46 7.77
C HIS A 355 -11.79 -18.30 6.46
N TYR A 356 -10.63 -18.63 5.89
CA TYR A 356 -10.48 -19.55 4.73
C TYR A 356 -10.15 -21.01 5.10
N LEU A 357 -9.76 -21.26 6.35
CA LEU A 357 -9.45 -22.57 6.96
C LEU A 357 -10.52 -23.01 7.97
N GLY A 358 -11.69 -22.33 7.96
CA GLY A 358 -12.86 -22.72 8.71
C GLY A 358 -13.05 -21.97 10.01
N THR A 359 -14.32 -21.75 10.31
CA THR A 359 -14.81 -21.79 11.68
C THR A 359 -14.40 -23.11 12.34
N THR A 360 -14.60 -23.23 13.65
CA THR A 360 -14.33 -24.42 14.49
C THR A 360 -14.86 -25.77 13.95
N GLU A 361 -15.63 -25.77 12.85
CA GLU A 361 -15.99 -26.95 12.09
C GLU A 361 -14.89 -27.37 11.09
N TRP A 362 -14.25 -28.49 11.43
CA TRP A 362 -13.20 -29.11 10.65
C TRP A 362 -13.72 -29.76 9.36
N THR A 363 -14.08 -28.96 8.35
CA THR A 363 -14.40 -29.46 7.01
C THR A 363 -13.15 -30.09 6.34
N THR A 364 -13.37 -31.00 5.39
CA THR A 364 -12.29 -31.69 4.66
C THR A 364 -11.39 -30.73 3.88
N ALA A 365 -11.95 -29.66 3.31
CA ALA A 365 -11.21 -28.63 2.59
C ALA A 365 -10.26 -27.83 3.51
N ASN A 366 -10.74 -27.49 4.71
CA ASN A 366 -9.98 -26.77 5.72
C ASN A 366 -8.81 -27.60 6.27
N LYS A 367 -9.04 -28.89 6.52
CA LYS A 367 -7.98 -29.83 6.90
C LYS A 367 -6.89 -29.92 5.83
N ALA A 368 -7.29 -29.99 4.55
CA ALA A 368 -6.35 -30.08 3.44
C ALA A 368 -5.48 -28.82 3.29
N LEU A 369 -6.08 -27.63 3.41
CA LEU A 369 -5.37 -26.37 3.31
C LEU A 369 -4.45 -26.10 4.52
N SER A 370 -4.88 -26.41 5.75
CA SER A 370 -4.01 -26.36 6.94
C SER A 370 -2.85 -27.36 6.83
N GLY A 371 -3.12 -28.56 6.33
CA GLY A 371 -2.10 -29.56 6.01
C GLY A 371 -1.09 -29.05 4.97
N CYS A 372 -1.56 -28.41 3.90
CA CYS A 372 -0.72 -27.78 2.89
C CYS A 372 0.19 -26.70 3.48
N LEU A 373 -0.34 -25.81 4.33
CA LEU A 373 0.43 -24.77 5.01
C LEU A 373 1.55 -25.38 5.88
N LEU A 374 1.25 -26.43 6.63
CA LEU A 374 2.24 -27.15 7.45
C LEU A 374 3.31 -27.83 6.59
N ILE A 375 2.92 -28.48 5.48
CA ILE A 375 3.85 -29.12 4.55
C ILE A 375 4.79 -28.09 3.91
N VAL A 376 4.25 -26.96 3.44
CA VAL A 376 5.05 -25.87 2.86
C VAL A 376 6.03 -25.30 3.89
N THR A 377 5.56 -25.07 5.12
CA THR A 377 6.39 -24.59 6.22
C THR A 377 7.51 -25.57 6.56
N ALA A 378 7.18 -26.86 6.68
CA ALA A 378 8.15 -27.92 6.90
C ALA A 378 9.19 -27.98 5.77
N GLY A 379 8.75 -27.86 4.51
CA GLY A 379 9.65 -27.77 3.36
C GLY A 379 10.62 -26.60 3.44
N ILE A 380 10.14 -25.41 3.81
CA ILE A 380 10.99 -24.21 4.00
C ILE A 380 12.02 -24.42 5.11
N LEU A 381 11.62 -25.06 6.22
CA LEU A 381 12.52 -25.35 7.35
C LEU A 381 13.54 -26.43 7.00
N LEU A 382 13.13 -27.50 6.31
CA LEU A 382 14.01 -28.58 5.85
C LEU A 382 15.08 -28.06 4.91
N ILE A 383 14.70 -27.24 3.92
CA ILE A 383 15.61 -26.60 2.98
C ILE A 383 16.60 -25.65 3.70
N ARG A 384 16.34 -25.23 4.95
CA ARG A 384 17.29 -24.44 5.74
C ARG A 384 18.22 -25.27 6.62
N LEU A 385 17.95 -26.56 6.83
CA LEU A 385 18.81 -27.42 7.62
C LEU A 385 20.09 -27.78 6.84
N PRO A 386 21.28 -27.70 7.48
CA PRO A 386 22.54 -28.08 6.83
C PRO A 386 22.56 -29.57 6.41
N TRP A 387 21.84 -30.42 7.15
CA TRP A 387 21.68 -31.83 6.84
C TRP A 387 21.02 -32.09 5.47
N PHE A 388 20.00 -31.30 5.09
CA PHE A 388 19.32 -31.48 3.81
C PHE A 388 20.26 -31.31 2.61
N TRP A 389 21.20 -30.36 2.69
CA TRP A 389 22.18 -30.12 1.64
C TRP A 389 23.41 -31.03 1.72
N SER A 390 23.52 -31.85 2.77
CA SER A 390 24.57 -32.87 2.89
C SER A 390 24.27 -34.13 2.05
N LEU A 391 23.04 -34.25 1.54
CA LEU A 391 22.62 -35.32 0.63
C LEU A 391 23.45 -35.29 -0.68
N PRO A 392 23.77 -36.47 -1.24
CA PRO A 392 24.55 -36.57 -2.47
C PRO A 392 23.87 -35.80 -3.62
N GLY A 393 24.62 -34.89 -4.26
CA GLY A 393 24.13 -34.06 -5.37
C GLY A 393 23.71 -32.63 -5.00
N LEU A 394 23.47 -32.32 -3.72
CA LEU A 394 22.95 -31.00 -3.29
C LEU A 394 24.00 -30.09 -2.62
N LYS A 395 25.15 -30.64 -2.20
CA LYS A 395 26.26 -29.90 -1.56
C LYS A 395 26.70 -28.59 -2.25
N PRO A 396 26.83 -28.48 -3.59
CA PRO A 396 27.31 -27.25 -4.23
C PRO A 396 26.32 -26.07 -4.14
N PHE A 397 25.08 -26.30 -3.73
CA PHE A 397 24.04 -25.27 -3.65
C PHE A 397 23.81 -24.70 -2.24
N TYR A 398 24.52 -25.20 -1.22
CA TYR A 398 24.35 -24.74 0.15
C TYR A 398 25.04 -23.40 0.43
N THR A 399 24.27 -22.40 0.87
CA THR A 399 24.81 -21.13 1.39
C THR A 399 24.67 -21.07 2.90
N SER A 400 25.79 -21.13 3.64
CA SER A 400 25.76 -21.03 5.10
C SER A 400 25.16 -19.68 5.57
N PRO A 401 24.24 -19.67 6.57
CA PRO A 401 23.70 -18.43 7.11
C PRO A 401 24.74 -17.59 7.86
N ILE A 402 25.77 -18.22 8.44
CA ILE A 402 26.87 -17.59 9.18
C ILE A 402 28.17 -17.74 8.37
N ARG A 403 28.93 -16.65 8.20
CA ARG A 403 30.28 -16.74 7.62
C ARG A 403 31.15 -17.33 8.72
N THR A 404 31.47 -18.60 8.64
CA THR A 404 32.63 -19.13 9.36
C THR A 404 33.84 -18.32 8.87
N LYS A 405 34.54 -17.64 9.79
CA LYS A 405 35.89 -17.16 9.48
C LYS A 405 36.68 -18.42 9.16
N ASP A 406 37.10 -18.56 7.91
CA ASP A 406 38.02 -19.60 7.51
C ASP A 406 39.31 -19.34 8.28
N PHE A 407 39.55 -20.08 9.36
CA PHE A 407 40.88 -20.18 9.96
C PHE A 407 41.72 -21.06 9.01
N ARG A 408 42.01 -20.54 7.81
CA ARG A 408 43.18 -20.99 7.09
C ARG A 408 44.38 -20.42 7.82
N THR A 409 44.97 -21.25 8.65
CA THR A 409 46.38 -21.16 9.01
C THR A 409 47.16 -20.92 7.71
N LYS A 410 47.64 -19.69 7.53
CA LYS A 410 48.95 -19.52 6.91
C LYS A 410 49.91 -20.18 7.88
N ASP A 411 50.45 -21.32 7.48
CA ASP A 411 51.88 -21.63 7.49
C ASP A 411 52.08 -22.99 6.81
#